data_AF-A0A955IT87-F1
#
_entry.id   AF-A0A955IT87-F1
#
_cell.length_a   1.000
_cell.length_b   1.000
_cell.length_c   1.000
_cell.angle_alpha   90.00
_cell.angle_beta   90.00
_cell.angle_gamma   90.00
#
_symmetry.space_group_name_H-M   'P 1'
#
loop_
_entity.id
_entity.type
_entity.pdbx_description
1 polymer ?
#
loop_
_entity_poly.entity_id
_entity_poly.type
_entity_poly.pdbx_seq_one_letter_code
_entity_poly.pdbx_strand_id
1 'polypeptide(L)' 'MISRVAESCYWLARYMERAESTARAIEANLTFVLDVGLESYEHWRPLVIVSGESERFAERYPDGTSDAEAV' A
#
# COMPACT_ATOMS: atom_id res chain seq x y z
N MET A 1 -13.93 -18.31 29.99
CA MET A 1 -14.36 -17.20 29.12
C MET A 1 -13.27 -16.13 28.88
N ILE A 2 -11.97 -16.46 29.07
CA ILE A 2 -10.81 -15.60 28.72
C ILE A 2 -10.23 -15.93 27.34
N SER A 3 -10.37 -17.19 26.89
CA SER A 3 -9.78 -17.69 25.64
C SER A 3 -10.19 -16.88 24.40
N ARG A 4 -11.47 -16.51 24.26
CA ARG A 4 -11.96 -15.77 23.08
C ARG A 4 -11.51 -14.31 23.05
N VAL A 5 -11.40 -13.69 24.23
CA VAL A 5 -10.88 -12.32 24.35
C VAL A 5 -9.39 -12.30 24.02
N ALA A 6 -8.63 -13.26 24.54
CA ALA A 6 -7.21 -13.41 24.23
C ALA A 6 -6.97 -13.64 22.73
N GLU A 7 -7.76 -14.51 22.09
CA GLU A 7 -7.71 -14.75 20.65
C GLU A 7 -8.04 -13.48 19.83
N SER A 8 -9.06 -12.74 20.24
CA SER A 8 -9.46 -11.50 19.56
C SER A 8 -8.35 -10.43 19.68
N CYS A 9 -7.73 -10.29 20.86
CA CYS A 9 -6.60 -9.38 21.06
C CYS A 9 -5.37 -9.78 20.25
N TYR A 10 -5.08 -11.08 20.13
CA TYR A 10 -3.98 -11.57 19.30
C TYR A 10 -4.16 -11.16 17.83
N TRP A 11 -5.33 -11.43 17.25
CA TRP A 11 -5.60 -11.06 15.87
C TRP A 11 -5.60 -9.55 15.68
N LEU A 12 -6.19 -8.78 16.61
CA LEU A 12 -6.15 -7.33 16.57
C LEU A 12 -4.71 -6.80 16.52
N ALA A 13 -3.82 -7.29 17.39
CA ALA A 13 -2.43 -6.89 17.39
C ALA A 13 -1.74 -7.18 16.05
N ARG A 14 -1.97 -8.37 15.48
CA ARG A 14 -1.40 -8.75 14.16
C ARG A 14 -1.95 -7.88 13.02
N TYR A 15 -3.23 -7.52 13.06
CA TYR A 15 -3.80 -6.59 12.08
C TYR A 15 -3.26 -5.17 12.25
N MET A 16 -3.05 -4.71 13.49
CA MET A 16 -2.41 -3.42 13.76
C MET A 16 -0.98 -3.36 13.23
N GLU A 17 -0.17 -4.40 13.49
CA GLU A 17 1.20 -4.49 12.95
C GLU A 17 1.21 -4.45 11.42
N ARG A 18 0.28 -5.17 10.78
CA ARG A 18 0.16 -5.17 9.31
C ARG A 18 -0.29 -3.81 8.78
N ALA A 19 -1.25 -3.17 9.43
CA ALA A 19 -1.71 -1.83 9.06
C ALA A 19 -0.59 -0.79 9.20
N GLU A 20 0.18 -0.85 10.29
CA GLU A 20 1.33 0.01 10.52
C GLU A 20 2.41 -0.20 9.45
N SER A 21 2.71 -1.45 9.09
CA SER A 21 3.66 -1.75 8.01
C SER A 21 3.24 -1.12 6.68
N THR A 22 1.96 -1.16 6.34
CA THR A 22 1.44 -0.52 5.12
C THR A 22 1.51 1.01 5.23
N ALA A 23 1.15 1.58 6.38
CA ALA A 23 1.20 3.03 6.60
C ALA A 23 2.62 3.59 6.44
N ARG A 24 3.64 2.91 7.00
CA ARG A 24 5.04 3.31 6.85
C ARG A 24 5.52 3.27 5.40
N ALA A 25 5.05 2.29 4.61
CA ALA A 25 5.38 2.23 3.19
C ALA A 25 4.78 3.43 2.43
N ILE A 26 3.53 3.78 2.73
CA ILE A 26 2.86 4.95 2.13
C ILE A 26 3.57 6.25 2.53
N GLU A 27 3.91 6.41 3.81
CA GLU A 27 4.63 7.59 4.31
C GLU A 27 5.99 7.76 3.63
N ALA A 28 6.78 6.69 3.55
CA ALA A 28 8.06 6.71 2.86
C ALA A 28 7.92 7.06 1.37
N ASN A 29 6.90 6.51 0.70
CA ASN A 29 6.62 6.85 -0.69
C ASN A 29 6.20 8.31 -0.87
N LEU A 30 5.41 8.86 0.05
CA LEU A 30 5.01 10.27 0.02
C LEU A 30 6.23 11.19 0.13
N THR A 31 7.13 10.93 1.08
CA THR A 31 8.38 11.69 1.19
C THR A 31 9.20 11.57 -0.10
N PHE A 32 9.34 10.37 -0.65
CA PHE A 32 10.06 10.13 -1.90
C PHE A 32 9.48 10.90 -3.09
N VAL A 33 8.15 10.89 -3.26
CA VAL A 33 7.49 11.59 -4.37
C VAL A 33 7.71 13.10 -4.28
N LEU A 34 7.65 13.67 -3.07
CA LEU A 34 7.88 15.10 -2.85
C LEU A 34 9.31 15.52 -3.20
N ASP A 35 10.30 14.64 -2.99
CA ASP A 35 11.70 14.92 -3.27
C ASP A 35 12.07 14.76 -4.76
N VAL A 36 11.47 13.80 -5.46
CA VAL A 36 11.87 13.41 -6.83
C VAL A 36 11.16 14.20 -7.93
N GLY A 37 10.01 14.81 -7.64
CA GLY A 37 9.26 15.60 -8.64
C GLY A 37 8.69 14.75 -9.78
N LEU A 38 8.15 13.58 -9.44
CA LEU A 38 7.53 12.65 -10.39
C LEU A 38 6.22 13.20 -10.95
N GLU A 39 5.86 12.75 -12.16
CA GLU A 39 4.52 12.96 -12.72
C GLU A 39 3.47 12.22 -11.88
N SER A 40 2.26 12.79 -11.78
CA SER A 40 1.19 12.30 -10.88
C SER A 40 0.86 10.81 -11.04
N TYR A 41 0.89 10.30 -12.27
CA TYR A 41 0.60 8.89 -12.56
C TYR A 41 1.69 7.93 -12.06
N GLU A 42 2.92 8.41 -11.83
CA GLU A 42 4.03 7.58 -11.36
C GLU A 42 4.11 7.49 -9.83
N HIS A 43 3.35 8.33 -9.11
CA HIS A 43 3.45 8.46 -7.64
C HIS A 43 3.17 7.16 -6.89
N TRP A 44 2.27 6.32 -7.42
CA TRP A 44 1.87 5.06 -6.80
C TRP A 44 2.70 3.86 -7.27
N ARG A 45 3.48 4.01 -8.35
CA ARG A 45 4.23 2.90 -8.95
C ARG A 45 5.23 2.25 -7.99
N PRO A 46 5.98 2.98 -7.14
CA PRO A 46 6.87 2.34 -6.18
C PRO A 46 6.13 1.45 -5.17
N LEU A 47 4.91 1.82 -4.76
CA LEU A 47 4.09 1.00 -3.86
C LEU A 47 3.60 -0.28 -4.53
N VAL A 48 3.27 -0.23 -5.82
CA VAL A 48 2.93 -1.43 -6.62
C VAL A 48 4.14 -2.38 -6.73
N ILE A 49 5.34 -1.83 -6.91
CA ILE A 49 6.58 -2.62 -6.99
C ILE A 49 6.90 -3.26 -5.64
N VAL A 50 6.92 -2.46 -4.56
CA VAL A 50 7.30 -2.94 -3.21
C VAL A 50 6.27 -3.93 -2.64
N SER A 51 5.00 -3.80 -3.00
CA SER A 51 3.97 -4.77 -2.62
C SER A 51 4.03 -6.09 -3.40
N GLY A 52 4.85 -6.17 -4.46
CA GLY A 52 4.94 -7.35 -5.31
C GLY A 52 3.77 -7.52 -6.27
N GLU A 53 2.94 -6.50 -6.44
CA GLU A 53 1.68 -6.55 -7.22
C GLU A 53 1.88 -6.11 -8.68
N SER A 54 3.12 -6.06 -9.18
CA SER A 54 3.44 -5.48 -10.49
C SER A 54 2.82 -6.25 -11.66
N GLU A 55 2.82 -7.58 -11.60
CA GLU A 55 2.18 -8.43 -12.64
C GLU A 55 0.67 -8.19 -12.68
N ARG A 56 0.02 -8.28 -11.52
CA ARG A 56 -1.43 -8.05 -11.38
C ARG A 56 -1.84 -6.62 -11.74
N PHE A 57 -0.98 -5.65 -11.47
CA PHE A 57 -1.19 -4.27 -11.90
C PHE A 57 -1.11 -4.14 -13.43
N ALA A 58 -0.11 -4.74 -14.07
CA ALA A 58 0.05 -4.72 -15.53
C ALA A 58 -1.10 -5.43 -16.26
N GLU A 59 -1.61 -6.54 -15.70
CA GLU A 59 -2.80 -7.21 -16.23
C GLU A 59 -4.04 -6.32 -16.18
N ARG A 60 -4.19 -5.52 -15.13
CA ARG A 60 -5.35 -4.65 -14.92
C ARG A 60 -5.23 -3.31 -15.64
N TYR A 61 -4.02 -2.79 -15.80
CA TYR A 61 -3.73 -1.48 -16.39
C TYR A 61 -2.64 -1.64 -17.49
N PRO A 62 -3.00 -2.13 -18.69
CA PRO A 62 -2.04 -2.39 -19.77
C PRO A 62 -1.32 -1.14 -20.26
N ASP A 63 -1.98 0.01 -20.19
CA ASP A 63 -1.44 1.31 -20.62
C ASP A 63 -0.60 2.00 -19.52
N GLY A 64 -0.45 1.37 -18.35
CA GLY A 64 0.33 1.90 -17.22
C GLY A 64 -0.33 3.04 -16.45
N THR A 65 -1.49 3.53 -16.89
CA THR A 65 -2.26 4.58 -16.21
C THR A 65 -3.23 3.94 -15.21
N SER A 66 -3.10 4.27 -13.93
CA SER A 66 -4.15 3.97 -12.95
C SER A 66 -5.27 5.01 -13.06
N ASP A 67 -6.54 4.61 -12.94
CA ASP A 67 -7.75 5.46 -12.96
C ASP A 67 -7.80 6.61 -11.93
N ALA A 68 -6.72 6.86 -11.17
CA ALA A 68 -6.64 7.93 -10.18
C ALA A 68 -6.84 9.35 -10.75
N GLU A 69 -6.79 9.53 -12.07
CA GLU A 69 -7.09 10.79 -12.77
C GLU A 69 -8.58 10.94 -13.20
N ALA A 70 -9.43 9.94 -13.00
CA ALA A 70 -10.83 9.97 -13.42
C ALA A 70 -11.80 10.60 -12.39
N VAL A 71 -11.29 11.20 -11.30
CA VAL A 71 -12.08 11.85 -10.24
C VAL A 71 -11.58 13.25 -9.95
#